data_AF-A0A4U7DJX4-F1
#
_entry.id   AF-A0A4U7DJX4-F1
#
_cell.length_a   1.000
_cell.length_b   1.000
_cell.length_c   1.000
_cell.angle_alpha   90.00
_cell.angle_beta   90.00
_cell.angle_gamma   90.00
#
_symmetry.space_group_name_H-M   'P 1'
#
loop_
_entity.id
_entity.type
_entity.pdbx_description
1 polymer ?
#
loop_
_entity_poly.entity_id
_entity_poly.type
_entity_poly.pdbx_seq_one_letter_code
_entity_poly.pdbx_strand_id
1 'polypeptide(L)'
;MTRDEGVTAFNQEAYADAVDAIETALSGYEEAEDGFAEAADLAAQIDAGETADICETAVDETALQADATNAALSAARAARDDADAETINGHVERFRSLRDDAAAIDIADTDAVASALGIK
;
A
#
# COMPACT_ATOMS: atom_id res chain seq x y z
N MET A 1 11.90 36.61 -11.35
CA MET A 1 12.00 35.53 -12.36
C MET A 1 12.81 34.36 -11.82
N THR A 2 14.12 34.50 -11.55
CA THR A 2 14.97 33.35 -11.13
C THR A 2 14.58 32.68 -9.80
N ARG A 3 14.01 33.43 -8.84
CA ARG A 3 13.57 32.86 -7.55
C ARG A 3 12.38 31.92 -7.72
N ASP A 4 11.37 32.36 -8.47
CA ASP A 4 10.14 31.58 -8.63
C ASP A 4 10.40 30.36 -9.53
N GLU A 5 11.25 30.50 -10.56
CA GLU A 5 11.76 29.37 -11.36
C GLU A 5 12.51 28.34 -10.49
N GLY A 6 13.34 28.79 -9.55
CA GLY A 6 14.06 27.90 -8.62
C GLY A 6 13.15 27.19 -7.62
N VAL A 7 12.12 27.87 -7.11
CA VAL A 7 11.10 27.26 -6.22
C VAL A 7 10.27 26.22 -6.99
N THR A 8 9.88 26.52 -8.23
CA THR A 8 9.18 25.55 -9.08
C THR A 8 10.04 24.32 -9.35
N ALA A 9 11.32 24.49 -9.71
CA ALA A 9 12.23 23.37 -9.97
C ALA A 9 12.44 22.49 -8.73
N PHE A 10 12.67 23.12 -7.56
CA PHE A 10 12.83 22.39 -6.28
C PHE A 10 11.57 21.60 -5.90
N ASN A 11 10.39 22.19 -6.06
CA ASN A 11 9.13 21.50 -5.76
C ASN A 11 8.88 20.35 -6.73
N GLN A 12 9.18 20.52 -8.02
CA GLN A 12 9.04 19.44 -9.01
C GLN A 12 9.96 18.25 -8.70
N GLU A 13 11.21 18.50 -8.30
CA GLU A 13 12.15 17.45 -7.88
C GLU A 13 11.65 16.73 -6.62
N ALA A 14 11.25 17.49 -5.59
CA ALA A 14 10.70 16.91 -4.36
C ALA A 14 9.42 16.08 -4.61
N TYR A 15 8.56 16.49 -5.55
CA TYR A 15 7.38 15.72 -5.92
C TYR A 15 7.73 14.47 -6.73
N ALA A 16 8.74 14.53 -7.59
CA ALA A 16 9.22 13.35 -8.33
C ALA A 16 9.74 12.29 -7.35
N ASP A 17 10.61 12.67 -6.40
CA ASP A 17 11.13 11.76 -5.39
C ASP A 17 10.02 11.14 -4.52
N ALA A 18 9.01 11.95 -4.16
CA ALA A 18 7.86 11.45 -3.40
C ALA A 18 7.00 10.47 -4.21
N VAL A 19 6.77 10.76 -5.49
CA VAL A 19 6.05 9.85 -6.41
C VAL A 19 6.80 8.53 -6.55
N ASP A 20 8.10 8.57 -6.80
CA ASP A 20 8.93 7.36 -6.97
C ASP A 20 8.95 6.49 -5.71
N ALA A 21 9.03 7.11 -4.51
CA ALA A 21 8.96 6.40 -3.24
C ALA A 21 7.61 5.71 -3.02
N ILE A 22 6.50 6.39 -3.39
CA ILE A 22 5.15 5.83 -3.27
C ILE A 22 4.93 4.71 -4.30
N GLU A 23 5.43 4.85 -5.53
CA GLU A 23 5.37 3.78 -6.54
C GLU A 23 6.15 2.54 -6.10
N THR A 24 7.32 2.73 -5.48
CA THR A 24 8.11 1.63 -4.90
C THR A 24 7.33 0.93 -3.79
N ALA A 25 6.68 1.69 -2.91
CA ALA A 25 5.84 1.13 -1.84
C ALA A 25 4.64 0.36 -2.42
N LEU A 26 3.99 0.90 -3.46
CA LEU A 26 2.88 0.24 -4.14
C LEU A 26 3.29 -1.12 -4.71
N SER A 27 4.38 -1.17 -5.46
CA SER A 27 4.90 -2.45 -5.99
C SER A 27 5.26 -3.44 -4.88
N GLY A 28 5.75 -2.97 -3.74
CA GLY A 28 6.02 -3.82 -2.58
C GLY A 28 4.75 -4.43 -1.97
N TYR A 29 3.65 -3.68 -1.93
CA TYR A 29 2.36 -4.21 -1.49
C TYR A 29 1.77 -5.19 -2.51
N GLU A 30 1.83 -4.87 -3.81
CA GLU A 30 1.37 -5.79 -4.87
C GLU A 30 2.15 -7.12 -4.84
N GLU A 31 3.47 -7.09 -4.65
CA GLU A 31 4.29 -8.31 -4.51
C GLU A 31 3.94 -9.10 -3.24
N ALA A 32 3.67 -8.42 -2.13
CA ALA A 32 3.25 -9.06 -0.89
C ALA A 32 1.87 -9.71 -1.01
N GLU A 33 0.92 -9.07 -1.69
CA GLU A 33 -0.42 -9.60 -1.98
C GLU A 33 -0.30 -10.93 -2.75
N ASP A 34 0.47 -10.93 -3.84
CA ASP A 34 0.74 -12.14 -4.63
C ASP A 34 1.38 -13.24 -3.78
N GLY A 35 2.35 -12.87 -2.92
CA GLY A 35 3.02 -13.81 -2.02
C GLY A 35 2.09 -14.44 -0.98
N PHE A 36 1.17 -13.68 -0.39
CA PHE A 36 0.18 -14.22 0.54
C PHE A 36 -0.86 -15.08 -0.17
N ALA A 37 -1.27 -14.72 -1.39
CA ALA A 37 -2.17 -15.55 -2.19
C ALA A 37 -1.55 -16.91 -2.52
N GLU A 38 -0.28 -16.94 -2.94
CA GLU A 38 0.45 -18.20 -3.18
C GLU A 38 0.59 -19.02 -1.89
N ALA A 39 0.84 -18.38 -0.75
CA ALA A 39 0.93 -19.04 0.54
C ALA A 39 -0.42 -19.65 0.99
N ALA A 40 -1.53 -18.94 0.77
CA ALA A 40 -2.87 -19.45 1.05
C ALA A 40 -3.17 -20.71 0.21
N ASP A 41 -2.89 -20.64 -1.10
CA ASP A 41 -3.05 -21.77 -2.02
C ASP A 41 -2.21 -22.98 -1.61
N LEU A 42 -0.97 -22.76 -1.17
CA LEU A 42 -0.10 -23.83 -0.68
C LEU A 42 -0.60 -24.42 0.63
N ALA A 43 -1.01 -23.58 1.59
CA ALA A 43 -1.56 -24.02 2.86
C ALA A 43 -2.81 -24.88 2.68
N ALA A 44 -3.71 -24.49 1.77
CA ALA A 44 -4.89 -25.26 1.41
C ALA A 44 -4.53 -26.64 0.81
N GLN A 45 -3.48 -26.72 -0.01
CA GLN A 45 -3.03 -27.99 -0.61
C GLN A 45 -2.44 -28.98 0.40
N ILE A 46 -1.93 -28.52 1.55
CA ILE A 46 -1.37 -29.36 2.60
C ILE A 46 -2.32 -29.58 3.79
N ASP A 47 -3.61 -29.26 3.62
CA ASP A 47 -4.65 -29.32 4.67
C ASP A 47 -4.35 -28.45 5.90
N ALA A 48 -3.57 -27.37 5.73
CA ALA A 48 -3.29 -26.38 6.78
C ALA A 48 -4.31 -25.24 6.74
N GLY A 49 -5.59 -25.55 6.99
CA GLY A 49 -6.71 -24.62 6.84
C GLY A 49 -6.58 -23.32 7.63
N GLU A 50 -6.13 -23.36 8.89
CA GLU A 50 -5.91 -22.16 9.70
C GLU A 50 -4.85 -21.23 9.07
N THR A 51 -3.78 -21.80 8.50
CA THR A 51 -2.76 -21.01 7.79
C THR A 51 -3.31 -20.38 6.52
N ALA A 52 -4.14 -21.11 5.77
CA ALA A 52 -4.80 -20.59 4.58
C ALA A 52 -5.70 -19.39 4.93
N ASP A 53 -6.52 -19.51 5.96
CA ASP A 53 -7.42 -18.43 6.43
C ASP A 53 -6.63 -17.16 6.82
N ILE A 54 -5.46 -17.33 7.47
CA ILE A 54 -4.62 -16.18 7.84
C ILE A 54 -3.96 -15.55 6.62
N CYS A 55 -3.48 -16.36 5.67
CA CYS A 55 -2.92 -15.83 4.42
C CYS A 55 -3.99 -15.10 3.60
N GLU A 56 -5.21 -15.61 3.51
CA GLU A 56 -6.35 -14.92 2.88
C GLU A 56 -6.67 -13.59 3.57
N THR A 57 -6.66 -13.56 4.91
CA THR A 57 -6.84 -12.31 5.67
C THR A 57 -5.72 -11.30 5.39
N ALA A 58 -4.47 -11.79 5.24
CA ALA A 58 -3.33 -10.96 4.90
C ALA A 58 -3.40 -10.43 3.46
N VAL A 59 -3.96 -11.18 2.52
CA VAL A 59 -4.27 -10.69 1.15
C VAL A 59 -5.23 -9.52 1.21
N ASP A 60 -6.34 -9.64 1.95
CA ASP A 60 -7.34 -8.57 2.06
C ASP A 60 -6.77 -7.28 2.67
N GLU A 61 -5.95 -7.39 3.72
CA GLU A 61 -5.27 -6.24 4.33
C GLU A 61 -4.27 -5.60 3.38
N THR A 62 -3.44 -6.42 2.73
CA THR A 62 -2.41 -5.95 1.80
C THR A 62 -3.04 -5.24 0.60
N ALA A 63 -4.15 -5.76 0.07
CA ALA A 63 -4.91 -5.13 -1.01
C ALA A 63 -5.43 -3.73 -0.62
N LEU A 64 -5.93 -3.57 0.61
CA LEU A 64 -6.34 -2.26 1.12
C LEU A 64 -5.16 -1.30 1.28
N GLN A 65 -3.98 -1.78 1.69
CA GLN A 65 -2.76 -0.97 1.76
C GLN A 65 -2.26 -0.56 0.37
N ALA A 66 -2.36 -1.44 -0.63
CA ALA A 66 -2.05 -1.12 -2.03
C ALA A 66 -3.00 -0.02 -2.56
N ASP A 67 -4.30 -0.18 -2.33
CA ASP A 67 -5.31 0.81 -2.70
C ASP A 67 -5.10 2.16 -1.98
N ALA A 68 -4.75 2.14 -0.69
CA ALA A 68 -4.40 3.34 0.07
C ALA A 68 -3.19 4.03 -0.56
N THR A 69 -2.14 3.26 -0.85
CA THR A 69 -0.89 3.76 -1.45
C THR A 69 -1.13 4.36 -2.84
N ASN A 70 -2.00 3.76 -3.65
CA ASN A 70 -2.41 4.30 -4.94
C ASN A 70 -3.22 5.61 -4.81
N ALA A 71 -4.06 5.73 -3.77
CA ALA A 71 -4.72 7.00 -3.46
C ALA A 71 -3.71 8.09 -3.06
N ALA A 72 -2.68 7.75 -2.27
CA ALA A 72 -1.59 8.67 -1.95
C ALA A 72 -0.78 9.07 -3.20
N LEU A 73 -0.52 8.13 -4.12
CA LEU A 73 0.13 8.39 -5.40
C LEU A 73 -0.68 9.36 -6.25
N SER A 74 -2.00 9.17 -6.29
CA SER A 74 -2.92 10.06 -7.00
C SER A 74 -2.90 11.48 -6.39
N ALA A 75 -2.85 11.61 -5.06
CA ALA A 75 -2.69 12.90 -4.39
C ALA A 75 -1.36 13.58 -4.76
N ALA A 76 -0.26 12.84 -4.76
CA ALA A 76 1.07 13.35 -5.09
C ALA A 76 1.15 13.82 -6.55
N ARG A 77 0.61 13.04 -7.49
CA ARG A 77 0.52 13.41 -8.91
C ARG A 77 -0.37 14.63 -9.13
N ALA A 78 -1.53 14.69 -8.47
CA ALA A 78 -2.41 15.86 -8.53
C ALA A 78 -1.73 17.14 -8.00
N ALA A 79 -0.97 17.03 -6.90
CA ALA A 79 -0.20 18.15 -6.36
C ALA A 79 0.94 18.59 -7.30
N ARG A 80 1.63 17.65 -7.95
CA ARG A 80 2.66 17.95 -8.96
C ARG A 80 2.08 18.67 -10.18
N ASP A 81 0.88 18.27 -10.59
CA ASP A 81 0.21 18.79 -11.78
C ASP A 81 -0.63 20.06 -11.46
N ASP A 82 -0.40 20.70 -10.31
CA ASP A 82 -1.07 21.92 -9.82
C ASP A 82 -2.61 21.83 -9.81
N ALA A 83 -3.14 20.64 -9.51
CA ALA A 83 -4.58 20.44 -9.32
C ALA A 83 -5.10 21.29 -8.15
N ASP A 84 -6.42 21.54 -8.15
CA ASP A 84 -7.04 22.28 -7.07
C ASP A 84 -7.02 21.50 -5.73
N ALA A 85 -7.14 22.24 -4.63
CA ALA A 85 -7.07 21.67 -3.30
C ALA A 85 -8.21 20.68 -3.00
N GLU A 86 -9.38 20.81 -3.63
CA GLU A 86 -10.50 19.87 -3.44
C GLU A 86 -10.13 18.50 -4.03
N THR A 87 -9.57 18.48 -5.24
CA THR A 87 -9.05 17.26 -5.88
C THR A 87 -7.98 16.57 -5.03
N ILE A 88 -6.97 17.31 -4.58
CA ILE A 88 -5.87 16.76 -3.75
C ILE A 88 -6.43 16.22 -2.42
N ASN A 89 -7.29 16.97 -1.75
CA ASN A 89 -7.87 16.56 -0.48
C ASN A 89 -8.74 15.31 -0.61
N GLY A 90 -9.50 15.17 -1.71
CA GLY A 90 -10.30 13.97 -1.97
C GLY A 90 -9.45 12.69 -2.03
N HIS A 91 -8.27 12.76 -2.66
CA HIS A 91 -7.31 11.64 -2.65
C HIS A 91 -6.74 11.35 -1.26
N VAL A 92 -6.42 12.39 -0.48
CA VAL A 92 -5.91 12.24 0.90
C VAL A 92 -6.97 11.63 1.83
N GLU A 93 -8.23 12.03 1.69
CA GLU A 93 -9.34 11.46 2.46
C GLU A 93 -9.55 9.99 2.11
N ARG A 94 -9.50 9.63 0.82
CA ARG A 94 -9.54 8.22 0.39
C ARG A 94 -8.39 7.40 0.96
N PHE A 95 -7.16 7.91 0.89
CA PHE A 95 -5.99 7.27 1.50
C PHE A 95 -6.21 6.98 2.99
N ARG A 96 -6.69 7.97 3.76
CA ARG A 96 -6.94 7.81 5.20
C ARG A 96 -8.01 6.76 5.48
N SER A 97 -9.11 6.80 4.74
CA SER A 97 -10.19 5.80 4.89
C SER A 97 -9.69 4.40 4.65
N LEU A 98 -8.98 4.15 3.55
CA LEU A 98 -8.46 2.82 3.21
C LEU A 98 -7.44 2.32 4.22
N ARG A 99 -6.58 3.20 4.73
CA ARG A 99 -5.62 2.84 5.77
C ARG A 99 -6.30 2.50 7.10
N ASP A 100 -7.38 3.22 7.44
CA ASP A 100 -8.18 2.92 8.63
C ASP A 100 -8.95 1.60 8.46
N ASP A 101 -9.44 1.29 7.25
CA ASP A 101 -10.06 0.01 6.92
C ASP A 101 -9.05 -1.15 7.00
N ALA A 102 -7.84 -0.97 6.45
CA ALA A 102 -6.76 -1.96 6.56
C ALA A 102 -6.36 -2.22 8.01
N ALA A 103 -6.21 -1.16 8.82
CA ALA A 103 -5.88 -1.26 10.24
C ALA A 103 -7.01 -1.91 11.08
N ALA A 104 -8.23 -2.01 10.55
CA ALA A 104 -9.33 -2.72 11.19
C ALA A 104 -9.30 -4.23 10.91
N ILE A 105 -8.50 -4.68 9.94
CA ILE A 105 -8.26 -6.10 9.69
C ILE A 105 -7.24 -6.61 10.70
N ASP A 106 -7.70 -7.46 11.61
CA ASP A 106 -6.86 -8.13 12.60
C ASP A 106 -6.21 -9.36 11.95
N ILE A 107 -4.99 -9.22 11.43
CA ILE A 107 -4.21 -10.36 10.95
C ILE A 107 -3.78 -11.15 12.18
N ALA A 108 -4.33 -12.36 12.32
CA ALA A 108 -3.97 -13.25 13.42
C ALA A 108 -2.44 -13.42 13.49
N ASP A 109 -1.93 -13.33 14.72
CA ASP A 109 -0.53 -13.29 15.12
C ASP A 109 0.43 -13.85 14.05
N THR A 110 1.17 -12.97 13.37
CA THR A 110 2.14 -13.34 12.33
C THR A 110 3.16 -14.38 12.80
N ASP A 111 3.43 -14.48 14.12
CA ASP A 111 4.26 -15.55 14.69
C ASP A 111 3.59 -16.94 14.61
N ALA A 112 2.26 -17.01 14.68
CA ALA A 112 1.49 -18.22 14.47
C ALA A 112 1.57 -18.68 13.00
N VAL A 113 1.50 -17.74 12.04
CA VAL A 113 1.68 -18.02 10.60
C VAL A 113 3.08 -18.55 10.30
N ALA A 114 4.11 -17.84 10.76
CA ALA A 114 5.50 -18.25 10.58
C ALA A 114 5.77 -19.64 11.20
N SER A 115 5.24 -19.89 12.40
CA SER A 115 5.31 -21.21 13.05
C SER A 115 4.57 -22.30 12.28
N ALA A 116 3.38 -22.02 11.73
CA ALA A 116 2.58 -22.99 11.00
C ALA A 116 3.18 -23.33 9.62
N LEU A 117 3.82 -22.36 8.96
CA LEU A 117 4.56 -22.56 7.71
C LEU A 117 5.95 -23.19 7.91
N GLY A 118 6.40 -23.39 9.16
CA GLY A 118 7.70 -23.97 9.48
C GLY A 118 8.89 -23.05 9.16
N ILE A 119 8.63 -21.75 9.00
CA ILE A 119 9.64 -20.73 8.74
C ILE A 119 10.10 -20.20 10.11
N LYS A 120 11.31 -20.58 10.53
CA LYS A 120 11.96 -20.12 11.78
C LYS A 120 13.03 -19.08 11.50
#